data_AF-D3II82-F1
#
_entry.id   AF-D3II82-F1
#
_cell.length_a   1.000
_cell.length_b   1.000
_cell.length_c   1.000
_cell.angle_alpha   90.00
_cell.angle_beta   90.00
_cell.angle_gamma   90.00
#
_symmetry.space_group_name_H-M   'P 1'
#
loop_
_entity.id
_entity.type
_entity.pdbx_description
1 polymer ?
#
loop_
_entity_poly.entity_id
_entity_poly.type
_entity_poly.pdbx_seq_one_letter_code
_entity_poly.pdbx_strand_id
1 'polypeptide(L)'
;MPLMLLLFLAGCSSKNDDEESEVFSTTLNMMNEDNGKTLFESTGYYIDNAGNFTSEYGYWCIVDAGNTSLSNTKWQADLENRVRTAAVQYNHSYHFFRNADLIEFPSGTFAVPLETDFYKLRVEEPIKENGVTKGAVVKFVKSKVSSRTLPAKGSVIGSMVNTAGSKIEIPVPKGAEYCEGEKIKSIGNIFDIQINDGKLIIKPNYWSDGSSRREEFDLYIRQGSICTKVLFYVVS
;
A
#
# COMPACT_ATOMS: atom_id res chain seq x y z
N MET A 1 -69.10 -16.81 -15.95
CA MET A 1 -67.67 -17.05 -15.69
C MET A 1 -66.93 -15.72 -15.69
N PRO A 2 -66.37 -15.28 -14.55
CA PRO A 2 -65.20 -14.42 -14.53
C PRO A 2 -63.99 -15.20 -14.00
N LEU A 3 -62.87 -15.03 -14.72
CA LEU A 3 -61.59 -15.69 -14.52
C LEU A 3 -60.91 -15.14 -13.25
N MET A 4 -60.78 -15.97 -12.21
CA MET A 4 -60.11 -15.65 -10.95
C MET A 4 -58.61 -15.95 -11.12
N LEU A 5 -57.80 -14.90 -11.18
CA LEU A 5 -56.34 -14.98 -11.33
C LEU A 5 -55.72 -15.32 -9.95
N LEU A 6 -55.28 -16.57 -9.77
CA LEU A 6 -54.47 -16.98 -8.61
C LEU A 6 -53.04 -16.43 -8.75
N LEU A 7 -52.66 -15.52 -7.85
CA LEU A 7 -51.28 -15.10 -7.65
C LEU A 7 -50.58 -16.09 -6.71
N PHE A 8 -49.71 -16.93 -7.26
CA PHE A 8 -48.72 -17.68 -6.49
C PHE A 8 -47.58 -16.75 -6.09
N LEU A 9 -47.50 -16.40 -4.80
CA LEU A 9 -46.30 -15.81 -4.21
C LEU A 9 -45.28 -16.93 -4.03
N ALA A 10 -44.40 -17.10 -5.01
CA ALA A 10 -43.18 -17.88 -4.85
C ALA A 10 -42.25 -17.11 -3.89
N GLY A 11 -42.06 -17.65 -2.68
CA GLY A 11 -41.08 -17.16 -1.74
C GLY A 11 -39.67 -17.31 -2.31
N CYS A 12 -39.12 -16.22 -2.85
CA CYS A 12 -37.69 -16.11 -3.11
C CYS A 12 -36.99 -16.02 -1.75
N SER A 13 -36.56 -17.16 -1.23
CA SER A 13 -35.50 -17.22 -0.24
C SER A 13 -34.24 -16.67 -0.90
N SER A 14 -33.95 -15.38 -0.69
CA SER A 14 -32.64 -14.80 -0.96
C SER A 14 -31.65 -15.49 -0.03
N LYS A 15 -31.06 -16.59 -0.50
CA LYS A 15 -29.79 -17.04 0.05
C LYS A 15 -28.80 -15.92 -0.22
N ASN A 16 -28.37 -15.26 0.84
CA ASN A 16 -27.20 -14.41 0.79
C ASN A 16 -26.02 -15.36 0.55
N ASP A 17 -25.73 -15.63 -0.71
CA ASP A 17 -24.46 -16.23 -1.14
C ASP A 17 -23.38 -15.12 -1.08
N ASP A 18 -23.24 -14.50 0.09
CA ASP A 18 -22.03 -13.76 0.47
C ASP A 18 -20.96 -14.78 0.92
N GLU A 19 -20.78 -15.87 0.15
CA GLU A 19 -19.57 -16.67 0.25
C GLU A 19 -18.44 -15.81 -0.27
N GLU A 20 -17.82 -15.11 0.68
CA GLU A 20 -16.59 -14.38 0.50
C GLU A 20 -15.61 -15.30 -0.23
N SER A 21 -15.26 -14.95 -1.47
CA SER A 21 -14.51 -15.84 -2.36
C SER A 21 -13.24 -16.31 -1.65
N GLU A 22 -13.00 -17.63 -1.59
CA GLU A 22 -11.81 -18.17 -0.95
C GLU A 22 -10.55 -17.54 -1.55
N VAL A 23 -9.83 -16.78 -0.73
CA VAL A 23 -8.50 -16.31 -1.11
C VAL A 23 -7.53 -17.43 -0.81
N PHE A 24 -6.72 -17.80 -1.82
CA PHE A 24 -5.58 -18.68 -1.63
C PHE A 24 -4.68 -18.07 -0.55
N SER A 25 -4.70 -18.68 0.62
CA SER A 25 -3.93 -18.30 1.79
C SER A 25 -3.07 -19.47 2.22
N THR A 26 -1.93 -19.16 2.83
CA THR A 26 -1.02 -20.15 3.41
C THR A 26 -1.24 -20.19 4.91
N THR A 27 -1.35 -21.39 5.47
CA THR A 27 -1.39 -21.61 6.92
C THR A 27 0.01 -21.88 7.45
N LEU A 28 0.37 -21.25 8.56
CA LEU A 28 1.64 -21.43 9.25
C LEU A 28 1.39 -21.56 10.76
N ASN A 29 2.00 -22.57 11.37
CA ASN A 29 2.07 -22.67 12.82
C ASN A 29 3.29 -21.88 13.29
N MET A 30 3.08 -20.67 13.80
CA MET A 30 4.15 -19.81 14.30
C MET A 30 4.38 -20.05 15.79
N MET A 31 5.48 -20.71 16.14
CA MET A 31 5.92 -20.88 17.52
C MET A 31 6.69 -19.65 18.02
N ASN A 32 6.54 -19.33 19.30
CA ASN A 32 7.28 -18.24 19.94
C ASN A 32 8.76 -18.61 20.19
N GLU A 33 9.56 -17.63 20.61
CA GLU A 33 11.01 -17.78 20.81
C GLU A 33 11.39 -18.95 21.74
N ASP A 34 10.71 -19.10 22.88
CA ASP A 34 10.95 -20.18 23.85
C ASP A 34 10.52 -21.57 23.36
N ASN A 35 9.71 -21.64 22.30
CA ASN A 35 9.16 -22.89 21.77
C ASN A 35 9.62 -23.18 20.33
N GLY A 36 10.82 -22.71 19.97
CA GLY A 36 11.50 -23.06 18.72
C GLY A 36 11.46 -22.00 17.63
N LYS A 37 10.98 -20.78 17.94
CA LYS A 37 11.00 -19.57 17.08
C LYS A 37 10.73 -19.83 15.60
N THR A 38 9.48 -19.70 15.18
CA THR A 38 9.15 -19.77 13.75
C THR A 38 9.32 -18.40 13.10
N LEU A 39 10.23 -18.31 12.12
CA LEU A 39 10.36 -17.12 11.27
C LEU A 39 9.32 -17.14 10.14
N PHE A 40 8.68 -16.00 9.91
CA PHE A 40 7.71 -15.79 8.85
C PHE A 40 8.43 -15.43 7.55
N GLU A 41 8.50 -16.39 6.62
CA GLU A 41 9.10 -16.19 5.29
C GLU A 41 10.51 -15.56 5.39
N SER A 42 10.93 -14.82 4.36
CA SER A 42 12.16 -14.01 4.39
C SER A 42 12.01 -12.67 5.12
N THR A 43 10.86 -12.41 5.77
CA THR A 43 10.60 -11.13 6.42
C THR A 43 11.32 -10.98 7.77
N GLY A 44 11.67 -12.10 8.39
CA GLY A 44 12.22 -12.12 9.75
C GLY A 44 11.19 -11.77 10.83
N TYR A 45 9.89 -11.70 10.52
CA TYR A 45 8.86 -11.61 11.56
C TYR A 45 8.74 -12.91 12.36
N TYR A 46 8.47 -12.81 13.65
CA TYR A 46 8.27 -13.94 14.55
C TYR A 46 7.43 -13.52 15.76
N ILE A 47 7.08 -14.48 16.62
CA ILE A 47 6.41 -14.22 17.91
C ILE A 47 7.47 -14.24 19.03
N ASP A 48 7.63 -13.14 19.75
CA ASP A 48 8.57 -13.06 20.88
C ASP A 48 8.05 -13.81 22.12
N ASN A 49 8.88 -13.91 23.15
CA ASN A 49 8.51 -14.54 24.42
C ASN A 49 7.37 -13.84 25.18
N ALA A 50 7.10 -12.57 24.88
CA ALA A 50 5.98 -11.84 25.44
C ALA A 50 4.67 -12.04 24.64
N GLY A 51 4.71 -12.84 23.56
CA GLY A 51 3.54 -13.13 22.73
C GLY A 51 3.21 -12.00 21.75
N ASN A 52 4.19 -11.21 21.33
CA ASN A 52 4.03 -10.18 20.32
C ASN A 52 4.63 -10.58 18.98
N PHE A 53 3.99 -10.19 17.89
CA PHE A 53 4.65 -10.09 16.60
C PHE A 53 5.75 -9.02 16.66
N THR A 54 6.95 -9.40 16.24
CA THR A 54 8.11 -8.51 16.09
C THR A 54 8.98 -9.00 14.93
N SER A 55 9.96 -8.21 14.49
CA SER A 55 10.89 -8.57 13.42
C SER A 55 12.32 -8.58 13.90
N GLU A 56 13.14 -9.50 13.37
CA GLU A 56 14.60 -9.47 13.53
C GLU A 56 15.23 -8.21 12.93
N TYR A 57 14.51 -7.53 12.02
CA TYR A 57 15.00 -6.32 11.38
C TYR A 57 14.18 -5.09 11.77
N GLY A 58 14.88 -4.05 12.24
CA GLY A 58 14.27 -2.80 12.71
C GLY A 58 13.64 -1.92 11.63
N TYR A 59 13.56 -2.36 10.36
CA TYR A 59 12.93 -1.61 9.27
C TYR A 59 11.56 -2.16 8.88
N TRP A 60 11.05 -3.20 9.52
CA TRP A 60 9.70 -3.72 9.29
C TRP A 60 8.65 -3.10 10.23
N CYS A 61 7.43 -2.89 9.72
CA CYS A 61 6.31 -2.29 10.43
C CYS A 61 5.06 -3.16 10.36
N ILE A 62 4.31 -3.13 11.46
CA ILE A 62 3.07 -3.86 11.68
C ILE A 62 1.95 -2.83 11.84
N VAL A 63 0.80 -3.10 11.23
CA VAL A 63 -0.47 -2.42 11.55
C VAL A 63 -1.47 -3.49 11.97
N ASP A 64 -2.04 -3.36 13.17
CA ASP A 64 -3.19 -4.16 13.60
C ASP A 64 -4.43 -3.63 12.89
N ALA A 65 -5.05 -4.46 12.06
CA ALA A 65 -6.25 -4.15 11.29
C ALA A 65 -7.52 -4.67 11.99
N GLY A 66 -7.43 -5.15 13.23
CA GLY A 66 -8.53 -5.70 14.00
C GLY A 66 -9.14 -6.94 13.36
N ASN A 67 -10.41 -7.21 13.67
CA ASN A 67 -11.12 -8.37 13.13
C ASN A 67 -11.59 -8.13 11.69
N THR A 68 -10.66 -8.24 10.74
CA THR A 68 -10.92 -8.12 9.30
C THR A 68 -10.60 -9.43 8.56
N SER A 69 -11.28 -9.68 7.44
CA SER A 69 -11.04 -10.86 6.59
C SER A 69 -9.77 -10.71 5.73
N LEU A 70 -9.21 -11.86 5.32
CA LEU A 70 -8.13 -11.94 4.33
C LEU A 70 -8.63 -11.88 2.88
N SER A 71 -9.95 -11.91 2.67
CA SER A 71 -10.59 -11.91 1.35
C SER A 71 -10.20 -10.72 0.46
N ASN A 72 -10.06 -9.54 1.06
CA ASN A 72 -9.66 -8.34 0.36
C ASN A 72 -8.14 -8.23 0.36
N THR A 73 -7.52 -8.52 -0.77
CA THR A 73 -6.06 -8.46 -0.94
C THR A 73 -5.54 -7.05 -1.24
N LYS A 74 -6.40 -6.02 -1.25
CA LYS A 74 -5.97 -4.64 -1.48
C LYS A 74 -5.27 -4.05 -0.25
N TRP A 75 -4.40 -3.07 -0.51
CA TRP A 75 -3.77 -2.28 0.53
C TRP A 75 -4.81 -1.48 1.33
N GLN A 76 -4.76 -1.62 2.66
CA GLN A 76 -5.69 -0.97 3.59
C GLN A 76 -5.00 -0.53 4.89
N ALA A 77 -3.65 -0.57 4.95
CA ALA A 77 -2.96 -0.24 6.19
C ALA A 77 -3.08 1.26 6.49
N ASP A 78 -3.44 1.56 7.73
CA ASP A 78 -3.34 2.90 8.29
C ASP A 78 -1.89 3.12 8.75
N LEU A 79 -1.15 3.87 7.95
CA LEU A 79 0.27 4.10 8.17
C LEU A 79 0.55 4.89 9.45
N GLU A 80 -0.39 5.69 9.94
CA GLU A 80 -0.21 6.46 11.19
C GLU A 80 -0.22 5.56 12.43
N ASN A 81 -0.90 4.42 12.36
CA ASN A 81 -0.99 3.42 13.43
C ASN A 81 0.05 2.31 13.31
N ARG A 82 1.12 2.52 12.52
CA ARG A 82 2.19 1.53 12.36
C ARG A 82 3.04 1.42 13.62
N VAL A 83 3.33 0.20 14.04
CA VAL A 83 4.16 -0.14 15.20
C VAL A 83 5.29 -1.11 14.81
N ARG A 84 6.30 -1.25 15.67
CA ARG A 84 7.37 -2.25 15.50
C ARG A 84 7.03 -3.61 16.10
N THR A 85 6.16 -3.59 17.10
CA THR A 85 5.77 -4.75 17.89
C THR A 85 4.28 -4.67 18.16
N ALA A 86 3.56 -5.79 18.02
CA ALA A 86 2.11 -5.86 18.23
C ALA A 86 1.74 -7.16 18.94
N ALA A 87 0.89 -7.10 19.95
CA ALA A 87 0.41 -8.30 20.64
C ALA A 87 -0.31 -9.25 19.66
N VAL A 88 -0.04 -10.55 19.75
CA VAL A 88 -0.72 -11.57 18.93
C VAL A 88 -2.12 -11.79 19.49
N GLN A 89 -3.12 -11.22 18.83
CA GLN A 89 -4.52 -11.34 19.22
C GLN A 89 -5.29 -12.30 18.32
N TYR A 90 -6.00 -13.25 18.93
CA TYR A 90 -6.91 -14.18 18.26
C TYR A 90 -7.96 -13.42 17.44
N ASN A 91 -8.26 -13.89 16.22
CA ASN A 91 -9.20 -13.28 15.27
C ASN A 91 -8.81 -11.88 14.76
N HIS A 92 -7.61 -11.38 15.06
CA HIS A 92 -7.11 -10.15 14.46
C HIS A 92 -6.34 -10.42 13.17
N SER A 93 -6.37 -9.43 12.28
CA SER A 93 -5.56 -9.37 11.08
C SER A 93 -4.51 -8.26 11.21
N TYR A 94 -3.35 -8.49 10.60
CA TYR A 94 -2.20 -7.60 10.65
C TYR A 94 -1.66 -7.36 9.24
N HIS A 95 -1.19 -6.14 8.98
CA HIS A 95 -0.46 -5.80 7.77
C HIS A 95 1.02 -5.66 8.09
N PHE A 96 1.84 -6.43 7.39
CA PHE A 96 3.29 -6.44 7.52
C PHE A 96 3.93 -5.87 6.26
N PHE A 97 4.74 -4.83 6.40
CA PHE A 97 5.42 -4.15 5.29
C PHE A 97 6.71 -3.46 5.77
N ARG A 98 7.59 -3.10 4.84
CA ARG A 98 8.86 -2.44 5.18
C ARG A 98 8.66 -0.93 5.30
N ASN A 99 9.09 -0.35 6.42
CA ASN A 99 9.16 1.08 6.64
C ASN A 99 10.14 1.77 5.68
N ALA A 100 11.20 1.07 5.28
CA ALA A 100 12.20 1.59 4.33
C ALA A 100 11.61 1.92 2.95
N ASP A 101 10.44 1.38 2.62
CA ASP A 101 9.77 1.65 1.35
C ASP A 101 8.86 2.90 1.43
N LEU A 102 8.61 3.48 2.61
CA LEU A 102 7.69 4.60 2.76
C LEU A 102 8.30 5.92 2.26
N ILE A 103 7.47 6.71 1.59
CA ILE A 103 7.81 8.06 1.14
C ILE A 103 7.01 9.06 1.98
N GLU A 104 7.71 10.00 2.63
CA GLU A 104 7.09 11.14 3.31
C GLU A 104 6.80 12.25 2.30
N PHE A 105 5.60 12.81 2.37
CA PHE A 105 5.15 13.90 1.52
C PHE A 105 5.17 15.24 2.28
N PRO A 106 5.14 16.40 1.58
CA PRO A 106 5.21 17.72 2.22
C PRO A 106 4.19 17.96 3.36
N SER A 107 3.04 17.28 3.32
CA SER A 107 2.03 17.27 4.38
C SER A 107 2.45 16.56 5.68
N GLY A 108 3.61 15.91 5.72
CA GLY A 108 4.09 15.07 6.82
C GLY A 108 3.48 13.67 6.84
N THR A 109 2.66 13.33 5.84
CA THR A 109 2.03 12.01 5.73
C THR A 109 2.87 11.05 4.91
N PHE A 110 2.84 9.77 5.30
CA PHE A 110 3.55 8.71 4.59
C PHE A 110 2.67 8.04 3.54
N ALA A 111 3.29 7.56 2.47
CA ALA A 111 2.64 6.71 1.48
C ALA A 111 3.56 5.55 1.05
N VAL A 112 2.97 4.39 0.76
CA VAL A 112 3.69 3.23 0.23
C VAL A 112 3.69 3.23 -1.31
N PRO A 113 4.85 3.01 -1.97
CA PRO A 113 4.92 2.93 -3.42
C PRO A 113 4.10 1.78 -3.99
N LEU A 114 3.55 1.98 -5.19
CA LEU A 114 2.97 0.91 -5.99
C LEU A 114 3.96 -0.23 -6.19
N GLU A 115 3.41 -1.43 -6.32
CA GLU A 115 4.12 -2.70 -6.49
C GLU A 115 4.99 -3.13 -5.31
N THR A 116 4.93 -2.41 -4.18
CA THR A 116 5.56 -2.84 -2.92
C THR A 116 4.85 -4.10 -2.41
N ASP A 117 5.65 -5.10 -2.05
CA ASP A 117 5.15 -6.32 -1.42
C ASP A 117 4.71 -6.02 0.02
N PHE A 118 3.56 -6.58 0.40
CA PHE A 118 3.09 -6.59 1.78
C PHE A 118 2.41 -7.92 2.08
N TYR A 119 2.25 -8.22 3.36
CA TYR A 119 1.54 -9.40 3.82
C TYR A 119 0.33 -8.98 4.62
N LYS A 120 -0.81 -9.65 4.37
CA LYS A 120 -1.95 -9.67 5.29
C LYS A 120 -1.91 -11.00 6.00
N LEU A 121 -1.93 -10.97 7.33
CA LEU A 121 -1.89 -12.15 8.17
C LEU A 121 -3.07 -12.11 9.13
N ARG A 122 -3.76 -13.23 9.34
CA ARG A 122 -4.83 -13.39 10.32
C ARG A 122 -4.45 -14.47 11.32
N VAL A 123 -4.70 -14.19 12.60
CA VAL A 123 -4.46 -15.15 13.69
C VAL A 123 -5.70 -16.02 13.86
N GLU A 124 -5.56 -17.30 13.53
CA GLU A 124 -6.68 -18.24 13.48
C GLU A 124 -6.90 -18.97 14.81
N GLU A 125 -5.85 -19.29 15.56
CA GLU A 125 -5.96 -19.94 16.88
C GLU A 125 -4.65 -19.83 17.67
N PRO A 126 -4.70 -19.71 19.01
CA PRO A 126 -3.51 -19.82 19.84
C PRO A 126 -3.06 -21.29 19.95
N ILE A 127 -1.77 -21.55 19.77
CA ILE A 127 -1.18 -22.87 20.01
C ILE A 127 -0.90 -22.97 21.50
N LYS A 128 -1.53 -23.93 22.18
CA LYS A 128 -1.44 -24.11 23.63
C LYS A 128 -0.96 -25.50 24.02
N GLU A 129 -0.18 -25.56 25.08
CA GLU A 129 0.18 -26.80 25.75
C GLU A 129 0.12 -26.58 27.27
N ASN A 130 -0.60 -27.46 27.98
CA ASN A 130 -0.82 -27.35 29.43
C ASN A 130 -1.35 -25.97 29.89
N GLY A 131 -2.18 -25.32 29.06
CA GLY A 131 -2.77 -24.00 29.33
C GLY A 131 -1.85 -22.82 29.04
N VAL A 132 -0.59 -23.06 28.67
CA VAL A 132 0.39 -22.02 28.30
C VAL A 132 0.37 -21.83 26.78
N THR A 133 0.30 -20.57 26.33
CA THR A 133 0.40 -20.23 24.91
C THR A 133 1.85 -20.33 24.45
N LYS A 134 2.09 -21.14 23.41
CA LYS A 134 3.41 -21.39 22.81
C LYS A 134 3.59 -20.75 21.43
N GLY A 135 2.52 -20.19 20.88
CA GLY A 135 2.52 -19.64 19.53
C GLY A 135 1.10 -19.40 19.02
N ALA A 136 0.96 -19.27 17.71
CA ALA A 136 -0.33 -19.13 17.04
C ALA A 136 -0.31 -19.80 15.67
N VAL A 137 -1.46 -20.34 15.27
CA VAL A 137 -1.72 -20.68 13.88
C VAL A 137 -2.17 -19.41 13.18
N VAL A 138 -1.51 -19.10 12.07
CA VAL A 138 -1.79 -17.92 11.27
C VAL A 138 -2.10 -18.33 9.84
N LYS A 139 -3.03 -17.61 9.21
CA LYS A 139 -3.22 -17.63 7.76
C LYS A 139 -2.69 -16.35 7.17
N PHE A 140 -2.10 -16.40 5.99
CA PHE A 140 -1.59 -15.19 5.36
C PHE A 140 -1.68 -15.21 3.85
N VAL A 141 -1.62 -14.01 3.29
CA VAL A 141 -1.58 -13.74 1.86
C VAL A 141 -0.49 -12.70 1.60
N LYS A 142 0.39 -12.99 0.64
CA LYS A 142 1.32 -12.01 0.09
C LYS A 142 0.64 -11.26 -1.06
N SER A 143 0.76 -9.94 -1.09
CA SER A 143 0.15 -9.11 -2.14
C SER A 143 1.01 -7.90 -2.47
N LYS A 144 0.68 -7.24 -3.58
CA LYS A 144 1.34 -6.02 -4.02
C LYS A 144 0.40 -4.83 -3.94
N VAL A 145 0.93 -3.70 -3.47
CA VAL A 145 0.21 -2.43 -3.52
C VAL A 145 -0.14 -2.12 -4.98
N SER A 146 -1.41 -1.85 -5.25
CA SER A 146 -1.88 -1.53 -6.60
C SER A 146 -2.89 -0.39 -6.55
N SER A 147 -3.02 0.32 -7.67
CA SER A 147 -4.00 1.37 -7.86
C SER A 147 -4.56 1.31 -9.26
N ARG A 148 -5.80 1.80 -9.42
CA ARG A 148 -6.42 2.06 -10.73
C ARG A 148 -6.48 3.55 -11.07
N THR A 149 -6.10 4.42 -10.14
CA THR A 149 -6.25 5.88 -10.22
C THR A 149 -4.92 6.60 -10.35
N LEU A 150 -3.82 5.99 -9.90
CA LEU A 150 -2.47 6.51 -10.05
C LEU A 150 -1.82 5.97 -11.34
N PRO A 151 -0.93 6.73 -11.99
CA PRO A 151 -0.10 6.23 -13.09
C PRO A 151 0.70 4.98 -12.71
N ALA A 152 0.99 4.15 -13.71
CA ALA A 152 1.87 3.00 -13.54
C ALA A 152 3.25 3.44 -13.02
N LYS A 153 3.86 2.62 -12.18
CA LYS A 153 5.18 2.91 -11.60
C LYS A 153 6.21 3.08 -12.71
N GLY A 154 6.95 4.18 -12.67
CA GLY A 154 7.98 4.51 -13.66
C GLY A 154 7.43 4.94 -15.01
N SER A 155 6.12 5.18 -15.14
CA SER A 155 5.56 5.68 -16.40
C SER A 155 6.07 7.09 -16.70
N VAL A 156 6.29 7.35 -18.00
CA VAL A 156 6.62 8.68 -18.51
C VAL A 156 5.33 9.48 -18.67
N ILE A 157 5.21 10.59 -17.96
CA ILE A 157 4.02 11.46 -17.97
C ILE A 157 4.10 12.58 -19.00
N GLY A 158 5.27 12.83 -19.58
CA GLY A 158 5.42 13.82 -20.65
C GLY A 158 6.87 14.17 -20.98
N SER A 159 7.01 15.03 -21.97
CA SER A 159 8.27 15.68 -22.35
C SER A 159 7.99 17.15 -22.64
N MET A 160 8.93 18.03 -22.31
CA MET A 160 8.83 19.45 -22.62
C MET A 160 10.18 20.02 -23.05
N VAL A 161 10.16 21.15 -23.75
CA VAL A 161 11.38 21.92 -24.07
C VAL A 161 11.66 22.87 -22.91
N ASN A 162 12.94 23.14 -22.63
CA ASN A 162 13.37 24.08 -21.59
C ASN A 162 13.20 25.55 -22.02
N THR A 163 11.96 25.95 -22.30
CA THR A 163 11.60 27.29 -22.77
C THR A 163 10.41 27.83 -21.99
N ALA A 164 10.37 29.15 -21.84
CA ALA A 164 9.25 29.83 -21.22
C ALA A 164 7.93 29.47 -21.93
N GLY A 165 6.91 29.06 -21.15
CA GLY A 165 5.60 28.67 -21.66
C GLY A 165 5.42 27.17 -21.94
N SER A 166 6.52 26.40 -22.02
CA SER A 166 6.43 24.94 -22.08
C SER A 166 5.85 24.37 -20.77
N LYS A 167 5.03 23.33 -20.87
CA LYS A 167 4.47 22.65 -19.70
C LYS A 167 4.13 21.20 -19.97
N ILE A 168 4.12 20.41 -18.90
CA ILE A 168 3.45 19.11 -18.84
C ILE A 168 2.20 19.28 -17.97
N GLU A 169 1.08 18.75 -18.43
CA GLU A 169 -0.19 18.77 -17.70
C GLU A 169 -0.84 17.39 -17.78
N ILE A 170 -1.06 16.75 -16.62
CA ILE A 170 -1.71 15.44 -16.54
C ILE A 170 -2.83 15.46 -15.49
N PRO A 171 -3.90 14.68 -15.68
CA PRO A 171 -4.89 14.47 -14.63
C PRO A 171 -4.27 13.69 -13.47
N VAL A 172 -4.65 14.05 -12.24
CA VAL A 172 -4.33 13.33 -11.01
C VAL A 172 -5.58 13.20 -10.14
N PRO A 173 -5.65 12.19 -9.25
CA PRO A 173 -6.81 12.03 -8.39
C PRO A 173 -7.05 13.24 -7.46
N LYS A 174 -8.30 13.45 -7.05
CA LYS A 174 -8.63 14.47 -6.05
C LYS A 174 -7.91 14.18 -4.73
N GLY A 175 -7.34 15.23 -4.12
CA GLY A 175 -6.54 15.10 -2.90
C GLY A 175 -5.15 14.51 -3.14
N ALA A 176 -4.70 14.45 -4.40
CA ALA A 176 -3.32 14.09 -4.70
C ALA A 176 -2.35 15.15 -4.18
N GLU A 177 -1.18 14.66 -3.81
CA GLU A 177 -0.03 15.45 -3.42
C GLU A 177 1.19 14.91 -4.17
N TYR A 178 2.20 15.75 -4.36
CA TYR A 178 3.46 15.33 -4.96
C TYR A 178 4.63 15.55 -4.01
N CYS A 179 5.70 14.80 -4.22
CA CYS A 179 7.01 15.14 -3.69
C CYS A 179 8.06 15.00 -4.80
N GLU A 180 9.05 15.89 -4.78
CA GLU A 180 10.08 15.93 -5.79
C GLU A 180 11.04 14.74 -5.68
N GLY A 181 11.49 14.24 -6.83
CA GLY A 181 12.60 13.29 -6.90
C GLY A 181 13.93 13.92 -6.52
N GLU A 182 14.91 13.08 -6.17
CA GLU A 182 16.22 13.51 -5.68
C GLU A 182 16.96 14.47 -6.63
N LYS A 183 16.83 14.26 -7.95
CA LYS A 183 17.46 15.13 -8.96
C LYS A 183 16.86 16.54 -8.95
N ILE A 184 15.54 16.67 -8.78
CA ILE A 184 14.89 17.98 -8.73
C ILE A 184 15.30 18.71 -7.44
N LYS A 185 15.29 17.99 -6.31
CA LYS A 185 15.71 18.52 -5.00
C LYS A 185 17.16 19.00 -4.98
N SER A 186 18.07 18.25 -5.61
CA SER A 186 19.51 18.55 -5.57
C SER A 186 19.90 19.77 -6.40
N ILE A 187 19.20 20.01 -7.51
CA ILE A 187 19.44 21.18 -8.35
C ILE A 187 18.70 22.41 -7.79
N GLY A 188 17.47 22.21 -7.31
CA GLY A 188 16.64 23.24 -6.71
C GLY A 188 16.05 24.24 -7.70
N ASN A 189 14.77 24.56 -7.52
CA ASN A 189 14.05 25.64 -8.21
C ASN A 189 14.11 25.63 -9.76
N ILE A 190 14.30 24.47 -10.39
CA ILE A 190 14.31 24.32 -11.86
C ILE A 190 12.91 24.16 -12.47
N PHE A 191 11.92 23.83 -11.65
CA PHE A 191 10.52 23.67 -12.06
C PHE A 191 9.56 24.41 -11.13
N ASP A 192 8.51 24.98 -11.69
CA ASP A 192 7.27 25.32 -10.99
C ASP A 192 6.33 24.12 -11.12
N ILE A 193 6.15 23.38 -10.01
CA ILE A 193 5.32 22.17 -9.94
C ILE A 193 4.11 22.44 -9.04
N GLN A 194 2.92 22.22 -9.58
CA GLN A 194 1.67 22.50 -8.87
C GLN A 194 0.65 21.38 -9.11
N ILE A 195 -0.13 21.08 -8.09
CA ILE A 195 -1.36 20.31 -8.25
C ILE A 195 -2.55 21.26 -8.03
N ASN A 196 -3.30 21.50 -9.10
CA ASN A 196 -4.46 22.38 -9.11
C ASN A 196 -5.66 21.64 -9.68
N ASP A 197 -6.77 21.57 -8.92
CA ASP A 197 -8.06 21.02 -9.36
C ASP A 197 -7.97 19.64 -10.08
N GLY A 198 -7.25 18.68 -9.47
CA GLY A 198 -7.09 17.35 -10.06
C GLY A 198 -6.16 17.29 -11.27
N LYS A 199 -5.27 18.28 -11.43
CA LYS A 199 -4.22 18.28 -12.45
C LYS A 199 -2.86 18.58 -11.86
N LEU A 200 -1.86 17.78 -12.23
CA LEU A 200 -0.46 18.08 -12.03
C LEU A 200 0.03 18.91 -13.21
N ILE A 201 0.64 20.06 -12.92
CA ILE A 201 1.23 20.97 -13.90
C ILE A 201 2.71 21.13 -13.55
N ILE A 202 3.57 20.92 -14.53
CA ILE A 202 5.02 21.11 -14.42
C ILE A 202 5.44 22.12 -15.48
N LYS A 203 6.11 23.20 -15.05
CA LYS A 203 6.69 24.20 -15.95
C LYS A 203 8.18 24.35 -15.65
N PRO A 204 9.04 24.52 -16.67
CA PRO A 204 10.43 24.88 -16.43
C PRO A 204 10.52 26.34 -15.98
N ASN A 205 11.36 26.63 -14.98
CA ASN A 205 11.67 28.00 -14.57
C ASN A 205 12.65 28.71 -15.52
N TYR A 206 12.88 28.15 -16.71
CA TYR A 206 13.94 28.48 -17.67
C TYR A 206 15.33 28.44 -17.03
N TRP A 207 16.13 27.46 -17.44
CA TRP A 207 17.53 27.36 -17.05
C TRP A 207 18.36 27.06 -18.31
N SER A 208 19.62 27.49 -18.36
CA SER A 208 20.51 27.15 -19.47
C SER A 208 21.64 26.31 -18.92
N ASP A 209 21.79 25.09 -19.44
CA ASP A 209 22.89 24.18 -19.13
C ASP A 209 23.96 24.12 -20.22
N GLY A 210 23.78 24.90 -21.30
CA GLY A 210 24.65 24.88 -22.47
C GLY A 210 24.70 23.52 -23.19
N SER A 211 23.77 22.61 -22.89
CA SER A 211 23.76 21.23 -23.39
C SER A 211 22.52 21.00 -24.25
N SER A 212 22.63 20.24 -25.35
CA SER A 212 21.47 19.86 -26.18
C SER A 212 20.99 18.45 -25.82
N ARG A 213 20.84 18.17 -24.52
CA ARG A 213 20.55 16.81 -24.02
C ARG A 213 19.10 16.69 -23.57
N ARG A 214 18.53 15.51 -23.85
CA ARG A 214 17.29 15.07 -23.22
C ARG A 214 17.62 14.60 -21.82
N GLU A 215 17.12 15.30 -20.83
CA GLU A 215 17.28 14.95 -19.43
C GLU A 215 16.02 14.29 -18.88
N GLU A 216 16.20 13.27 -18.05
CA GLU A 216 15.12 12.65 -17.28
C GLU A 216 15.05 13.25 -15.87
N PHE A 217 13.83 13.44 -15.39
CA PHE A 217 13.49 13.87 -14.05
C PHE A 217 12.37 13.00 -13.51
N ASP A 218 12.24 12.96 -12.19
CA ASP A 218 11.19 12.19 -11.53
C ASP A 218 10.58 12.91 -10.34
N LEU A 219 9.35 12.51 -10.03
CA LEU A 219 8.62 12.90 -8.83
C LEU A 219 7.71 11.76 -8.40
N TYR A 220 7.20 11.83 -7.18
CA TYR A 220 6.20 10.91 -6.67
C TYR A 220 4.85 11.61 -6.60
N ILE A 221 3.79 10.89 -6.96
CA ILE A 221 2.39 11.34 -6.80
C ILE A 221 1.73 10.38 -5.82
N ARG A 222 1.11 10.90 -4.75
CA ARG A 222 0.31 10.08 -3.83
C ARG A 222 -1.18 10.33 -3.95
N GLN A 223 -1.93 9.34 -3.50
CA GLN A 223 -3.33 9.45 -3.16
C GLN A 223 -3.57 8.65 -1.87
N GLY A 224 -3.96 9.32 -0.79
CA GLY A 224 -4.08 8.67 0.53
C GLY A 224 -2.75 8.08 0.98
N SER A 225 -2.74 6.79 1.35
CA SER A 225 -1.57 6.07 1.85
C SER A 225 -0.76 5.34 0.78
N ILE A 226 -1.03 5.57 -0.52
CA ILE A 226 -0.28 4.95 -1.63
C ILE A 226 0.31 6.02 -2.56
N CYS A 227 1.47 5.73 -3.16
CA CYS A 227 2.12 6.63 -4.11
C CYS A 227 2.73 5.90 -5.31
N THR A 228 3.07 6.63 -6.36
CA THR A 228 3.76 6.11 -7.55
C THR A 228 4.85 7.07 -7.97
N LYS A 229 5.99 6.52 -8.43
CA LYS A 229 7.06 7.29 -9.07
C LYS A 229 6.69 7.48 -10.54
N VAL A 230 6.78 8.72 -11.04
CA VAL A 230 6.59 9.04 -12.47
C VAL A 230 7.81 9.76 -13.01
N LEU A 231 8.03 9.64 -14.32
CA LEU A 231 9.16 10.21 -15.03
C LEU A 231 8.68 11.28 -16.02
N PHE A 232 9.50 12.29 -16.26
CA PHE A 232 9.30 13.21 -17.37
C PHE A 232 10.64 13.65 -17.96
N TYR A 233 10.58 14.16 -19.19
CA TYR A 233 11.77 14.59 -19.90
C TYR A 233 11.78 16.08 -20.17
N VAL A 234 12.98 16.65 -20.12
CA VAL A 234 13.24 18.02 -20.55
C VAL A 234 14.27 17.97 -21.66
N VAL A 235 13.99 18.67 -22.76
CA VAL A 235 14.92 18.86 -23.87
C VAL A 235 15.41 20.30 -23.82
N SER A 236 16.72 20.46 -23.60
CA SER A 236 17.43 21.75 -23.63
C SER A 236 17.71 22.23 -25.05
#